data_AF-A0A739VUW3-F1
#
_entry.id   AF-A0A739VUW3-F1
#
_cell.length_a   1.000
_cell.length_b   1.000
_cell.length_c   1.000
_cell.angle_alpha   90.00
_cell.angle_beta   90.00
_cell.angle_gamma   90.00
#
_symmetry.space_group_name_H-M   'P 1'
#
loop_
_entity.id
_entity.type
_entity.pdbx_description
1 polymer ?
#
loop_
_entity_poly.entity_id
_entity_poly.type
_entity_poly.pdbx_seq_one_letter_code
_entity_poly.pdbx_strand_id
1 'polypeptide(L)' 'SKLAEKLGVSSMTISHWKKRYGGVVPKGRVFPIFHVTGITPHELRPDMYPNPTDGLPSQEASAK' A
#
# COMPACT_ATOMS: atom_id res chain seq x y z
N SER A 1 4.09 14.09 -8.72
CA SER A 1 3.28 13.94 -7.49
C SER A 1 4.15 13.46 -6.35
N LYS A 2 4.06 14.08 -5.16
CA LYS A 2 4.86 13.73 -3.97
C LYS A 2 4.85 12.24 -3.61
N LEU A 3 3.71 11.56 -3.81
CA LEU A 3 3.58 10.12 -3.58
C LEU A 3 4.39 9.28 -4.57
N ALA A 4 4.44 9.69 -5.85
CA ALA A 4 5.21 8.98 -6.88
C ALA A 4 6.72 9.06 -6.61
N GLU A 5 7.19 10.22 -6.19
CA GLU A 5 8.59 10.45 -5.82
C GLU A 5 8.99 9.59 -4.63
N LYS A 6 8.18 9.56 -3.56
CA LYS A 6 8.43 8.72 -2.38
C LYS A 6 8.42 7.21 -2.67
N LEU A 7 7.63 6.78 -3.65
CA LEU A 7 7.53 5.37 -4.05
C LEU A 7 8.55 4.99 -5.15
N GLY A 8 9.31 5.94 -5.69
CA GLY A 8 10.21 5.71 -6.82
C GLY A 8 9.49 5.29 -8.11
N VAL A 9 8.28 5.82 -8.35
CA VAL A 9 7.45 5.46 -9.51
C VAL A 9 7.06 6.68 -10.32
N SER A 10 6.71 6.44 -11.59
CA SER A 10 6.13 7.50 -12.40
C SER A 10 4.73 7.88 -11.90
N SER A 11 4.36 9.15 -12.07
CA SER A 11 3.00 9.62 -11.75
C SER A 11 1.93 8.95 -12.63
N MET A 12 2.31 8.48 -13.81
CA MET A 12 1.47 7.69 -14.72
C MET A 12 1.15 6.32 -14.11
N THR A 13 2.12 5.66 -13.47
CA THR A 13 1.92 4.37 -12.78
C THR A 13 0.85 4.48 -11.69
N ILE A 14 0.89 5.54 -10.87
CA ILE A 14 -0.15 5.79 -9.86
C ILE A 14 -1.52 6.02 -10.51
N SER A 15 -1.55 6.77 -11.61
CA SER A 15 -2.79 7.02 -12.36
C SER A 15 -3.37 5.74 -12.95
N HIS A 16 -2.54 4.81 -13.41
CA HIS A 16 -2.97 3.49 -13.85
C HIS A 16 -3.58 2.69 -12.71
N TRP A 17 -2.99 2.66 -11.52
CA TRP A 17 -3.61 1.97 -10.36
C TRP A 17 -5.00 2.51 -10.07
N LYS A 18 -5.15 3.83 -10.03
CA LYS A 18 -6.44 4.47 -9.76
C LYS A 18 -7.49 4.22 -10.85
N LYS A 19 -7.11 4.31 -12.13
CA LYS A 19 -8.07 4.30 -13.26
C LYS A 19 -8.19 2.95 -13.96
N ARG A 20 -7.07 2.30 -14.26
CA ARG A 20 -7.01 1.06 -15.06
C ARG A 20 -7.21 -0.18 -14.21
N TYR A 21 -6.62 -0.21 -13.02
CA TYR A 21 -6.72 -1.34 -12.11
C TYR A 21 -7.86 -1.18 -11.09
N GLY A 22 -8.79 -0.25 -11.31
CA GLY A 22 -9.95 -0.05 -10.44
C GLY A 22 -9.61 0.34 -9.00
N GLY A 23 -8.47 1.02 -8.79
CA GLY A 23 -7.97 1.35 -7.46
C GLY A 23 -7.05 0.30 -6.85
N VAL A 24 -6.86 -0.85 -7.50
CA VAL A 24 -6.06 -1.96 -6.99
C VAL A 24 -4.57 -1.72 -7.21
N VAL A 25 -3.80 -1.77 -6.11
CA VAL A 25 -2.34 -1.63 -6.11
C VAL A 25 -1.67 -3.01 -6.25
N PRO A 26 -0.56 -3.15 -6.99
CA PRO A 26 0.21 -4.40 -7.02
C PRO A 26 0.70 -4.84 -5.63
N LYS A 27 0.72 -6.16 -5.36
CA LYS A 27 1.10 -6.75 -4.06
C LYS A 27 2.43 -6.21 -3.51
N GLY A 28 3.46 -6.10 -4.35
CA GLY A 28 4.78 -5.59 -3.96
C GLY A 28 4.84 -4.09 -3.62
N ARG A 29 3.76 -3.34 -3.86
CA ARG A 29 3.66 -1.89 -3.58
C ARG A 29 2.77 -1.57 -2.38
N VAL A 30 2.10 -2.56 -1.80
CA VAL A 30 1.19 -2.37 -0.66
C VAL A 30 1.95 -1.81 0.56
N PHE A 31 3.03 -2.47 0.97
CA PHE A 31 3.84 -2.02 2.12
C PHE A 31 4.52 -0.67 1.91
N PRO A 32 5.19 -0.40 0.76
CA PRO A 32 5.71 0.94 0.48
C PRO A 32 4.66 2.06 0.57
N ILE A 33 3.44 1.81 0.10
CA ILE A 33 2.35 2.79 0.22
C ILE A 33 1.95 2.94 1.69
N PHE A 34 1.73 1.85 2.41
CA PHE A 34 1.42 1.89 3.85
C PHE A 34 2.46 2.69 4.64
N HIS A 35 3.76 2.50 4.41
CA HIS A 35 4.81 3.25 5.09
C HIS A 35 4.80 4.75 4.76
N VAL A 36 4.36 5.13 3.56
CA VAL A 36 4.35 6.53 3.11
C VAL A 36 3.06 7.26 3.46
N THR A 37 1.92 6.57 3.44
CA THR A 37 0.57 7.17 3.59
C THR A 37 -0.14 6.76 4.87
N GLY A 38 0.29 5.70 5.56
CA GLY A 38 -0.38 5.12 6.72
C GLY A 38 -1.64 4.31 6.38
N ILE A 39 -1.99 4.17 5.10
CA ILE A 39 -3.17 3.42 4.65
C ILE A 39 -2.87 1.92 4.77
N THR A 40 -3.71 1.19 5.48
CA THR A 40 -3.45 -0.22 5.80
C THR A 40 -3.49 -1.12 4.56
N PRO A 41 -2.81 -2.29 4.57
CA PRO A 41 -2.90 -3.27 3.50
C PRO A 41 -4.34 -3.69 3.16
N HIS A 42 -5.19 -3.81 4.18
CA HIS A 42 -6.62 -4.09 4.05
C HIS A 42 -7.37 -3.05 3.21
N GLU A 43 -7.13 -1.75 3.46
CA GLU A 43 -7.78 -0.68 2.70
C GLU A 43 -7.31 -0.60 1.25
N LEU A 44 -6.04 -0.97 0.98
CA LEU A 44 -5.50 -0.97 -0.39
C LEU A 44 -5.93 -2.20 -1.20
N ARG A 45 -6.05 -3.35 -0.53
CA ARG A 45 -6.18 -4.68 -1.14
C ARG A 45 -7.02 -5.58 -0.22
N PRO A 46 -8.33 -5.34 -0.08
CA PRO A 46 -9.20 -6.18 0.73
C PRO A 46 -9.32 -7.61 0.16
N ASP A 47 -8.99 -7.80 -1.12
CA ASP A 47 -8.90 -9.11 -1.78
C ASP A 47 -7.83 -10.02 -1.18
N MET A 48 -6.71 -9.46 -0.72
CA MET A 48 -5.57 -10.21 -0.17
C MET A 48 -5.43 -10.08 1.34
N TYR A 49 -5.97 -9.02 1.93
CA TYR A 49 -5.87 -8.72 3.35
C TYR A 49 -7.30 -8.53 3.88
N PRO A 50 -8.07 -9.61 4.12
CA PRO A 50 -9.46 -9.51 4.56
C PRO A 50 -9.60 -8.93 5.97
N ASN A 51 -8.59 -9.09 6.83
CA ASN A 51 -8.60 -8.54 8.17
C ASN A 51 -7.75 -7.27 8.28
N PRO A 52 -8.14 -6.31 9.15
CA PRO A 52 -7.40 -5.06 9.34
C PRO A 52 -6.00 -5.25 9.93
N THR A 53 -5.73 -6.40 10.56
CA THR A 53 -4.43 -6.74 11.13
C THR A 53 -3.52 -7.48 10.15
N ASP A 54 -4.02 -7.87 8.97
CA ASP A 54 -3.23 -8.68 8.04
C ASP A 54 -2.10 -7.85 7.43
N GLY A 55 -0.87 -8.37 7.53
CA GLY A 55 0.32 -7.69 7.04
C GLY A 55 0.76 -6.49 7.89
N LEU A 56 0.16 -6.25 9.05
CA LEU A 56 0.73 -5.32 10.02
C LEU A 56 1.73 -6.07 10.92
N PRO A 57 2.85 -5.45 11.33
CA PRO A 57 3.67 -6.02 12.37
C PRO A 57 2.81 -6.11 13.63
N SER A 58 2.53 -7.34 14.10
CA SER A 58 2.00 -7.55 15.44
C SER A 58 2.87 -6.73 16.39
N GLN A 59 2.25 -5.90 17.23
CA GLN A 59 2.92 -4.90 18.07
C GLN A 59 3.96 -5.50 19.05
N GLU A 60 4.19 -6.80 19.04
CA GLU A 60 5.22 -7.52 19.78
C GLU A 60 6.66 -7.34 19.23
N ALA A 61 6.84 -6.88 17.98
CA ALA A 61 8.18 -6.83 17.36
C ALA A 61 8.97 -5.52 17.55
N SER A 62 8.41 -4.48 18.19
CA SER A 62 9.10 -3.17 18.33
C SER A 62 9.74 -2.93 19.71
N ALA A 63 9.83 -3.96 20.56
CA ALA A 63 10.61 -3.93 21.79
C ALA A 63 11.90 -4.75 21.62
N LYS A 64 12.90 -4.19 20.93
CA LYS A 64 14.29 -4.60 21.10
C LYS A 64 15.26 -3.50 20.68
#